data_AF-A0A528I5Q9-F1
#
_entry.id   AF-A0A528I5Q9-F1
#
_cell.length_a   1.000
_cell.length_b   1.000
_cell.length_c   1.000
_cell.angle_alpha   90.00
_cell.angle_beta   90.00
_cell.angle_gamma   90.00
#
_symmetry.space_group_name_H-M   'P 1'
#
loop_
_entity.id
_entity.type
_entity.pdbx_description
1 polymer ?
#
loop_
_entity_poly.entity_id
_entity_poly.type
_entity_poly.pdbx_seq_one_letter_code
_entity_poly.pdbx_strand_id
1 'polypeptide(L)'
;MTARPKVRPGKRTNDPEGLRKRVLDSAEASFQERGYHASSLGDLMAAAGVTGGALHHHFPTKKALALAVIEERVAAAVEATWIAPVQAAGSAREGVRSVFE
;
A
#
# COMPACT_ATOMS: atom_id res chain seq x y z
N MET A 1 8.07 36.65 -30.52
CA MET A 1 8.92 35.93 -29.54
C MET A 1 8.54 36.39 -28.14
N THR A 2 7.53 35.76 -27.53
CA THR A 2 7.10 36.07 -26.15
C THR A 2 7.60 34.97 -25.23
N ALA A 3 8.49 35.34 -24.30
CA ALA A 3 9.09 34.43 -23.33
C ALA A 3 8.02 33.94 -22.34
N ARG A 4 7.88 32.62 -22.16
CA ARG A 4 7.02 32.02 -21.14
C ARG A 4 7.66 32.20 -19.74
N PRO A 5 6.88 32.54 -18.71
CA PRO A 5 7.42 32.72 -17.36
C PRO A 5 7.83 31.37 -16.78
N LYS A 6 9.07 31.29 -16.26
CA LYS A 6 9.55 30.13 -15.47
C LYS A 6 8.84 30.12 -14.12
N VAL A 7 7.90 29.20 -13.95
CA VAL A 7 7.30 28.87 -12.64
C VAL A 7 8.42 28.39 -11.72
N ARG A 8 8.62 29.09 -10.58
CA ARG A 8 9.60 28.69 -9.58
C ARG A 8 9.13 27.40 -8.92
N PRO A 9 9.95 26.35 -8.81
CA PRO A 9 9.53 25.13 -8.14
C PRO A 9 9.24 25.48 -6.67
N GLY A 10 7.99 25.26 -6.24
CA GLY A 10 7.58 25.46 -4.86
C GLY A 10 8.47 24.65 -3.91
N LYS A 11 8.69 25.19 -2.71
CA LYS A 11 9.48 24.58 -1.64
C LYS A 11 9.04 23.12 -1.47
N ARG A 12 9.90 22.15 -1.82
CA ARG A 12 9.66 20.73 -1.58
C ARG A 12 9.61 20.56 -0.06
N THR A 13 8.41 20.55 0.52
CA THR A 13 8.23 20.15 1.91
C THR A 13 8.69 18.71 2.00
N ASN A 14 9.76 18.47 2.76
CA ASN A 14 10.26 17.14 3.02
C ASN A 14 9.26 16.46 3.96
N ASP A 15 8.31 15.71 3.39
CA ASP A 15 7.29 14.94 4.10
C ASP A 15 7.46 13.45 3.78
N PRO A 16 8.39 12.75 4.47
CA PRO A 16 8.65 11.33 4.25
C PRO A 16 7.44 10.45 4.57
N GLU A 17 6.67 10.80 5.61
CA GLU A 17 5.51 10.02 6.04
C GLU A 17 4.35 10.13 5.04
N GLY A 18 4.04 11.33 4.55
CA GLY A 18 3.04 11.49 3.50
C GLY A 18 3.47 10.84 2.18
N LEU A 19 4.76 10.79 1.89
CA LEU A 19 5.29 10.03 0.75
C LEU A 19 5.07 8.53 0.94
N ARG A 20 5.47 7.97 2.09
CA ARG A 20 5.29 6.56 2.44
C ARG A 20 3.83 6.15 2.31
N LYS A 21 2.92 6.97 2.84
CA LYS A 21 1.48 6.76 2.73
C LYS A 21 1.00 6.70 1.27
N ARG A 22 1.39 7.67 0.43
CA ARG A 22 1.01 7.66 -1.00
C ARG A 22 1.50 6.42 -1.74
N VAL A 23 2.70 5.95 -1.42
CA VAL A 23 3.26 4.72 -2.00
C VAL A 23 2.47 3.50 -1.57
N LEU A 24 2.12 3.38 -0.28
CA LEU A 24 1.28 2.29 0.23
C LEU A 24 -0.11 2.28 -0.42
N ASP A 25 -0.77 3.44 -0.46
CA ASP A 25 -2.11 3.56 -1.04
C ASP A 25 -2.11 3.21 -2.54
N SER A 26 -1.06 3.63 -3.28
CA SER A 26 -0.90 3.28 -4.71
C SER A 26 -0.58 1.81 -4.94
N ALA A 27 0.21 1.20 -4.04
CA ALA A 27 0.57 -0.20 -4.09
C ALA A 27 -0.63 -1.11 -3.77
N GLU A 28 -1.39 -0.78 -2.73
CA GLU A 28 -2.64 -1.45 -2.39
C GLU A 28 -3.60 -1.46 -3.59
N ALA A 29 -3.91 -0.28 -4.16
CA ALA A 29 -4.81 -0.19 -5.31
C ALA A 29 -4.31 -1.02 -6.51
N SER A 30 -3.02 -0.92 -6.83
CA SER A 30 -2.43 -1.70 -7.93
C SER A 30 -2.48 -3.20 -7.68
N PHE A 31 -2.17 -3.66 -6.47
CA PHE A 31 -2.19 -5.09 -6.15
C PHE A 31 -3.62 -5.65 -6.17
N GLN A 32 -4.62 -4.86 -5.76
CA GLN A 32 -6.02 -5.26 -5.82
C GLN A 32 -6.55 -5.32 -7.27
N GLU A 33 -6.19 -4.36 -8.12
CA GLU A 33 -6.73 -4.26 -9.48
C GLU A 33 -6.12 -5.28 -10.45
N ARG A 34 -4.79 -5.44 -10.41
CA ARG A 34 -4.04 -6.22 -11.42
C ARG A 34 -3.16 -7.32 -10.81
N GLY A 35 -3.11 -7.42 -9.50
CA GLY A 35 -2.31 -8.43 -8.80
C GLY A 35 -0.85 -8.04 -8.57
N TYR A 36 -0.20 -8.76 -7.65
CA TYR A 36 1.19 -8.52 -7.27
C TYR A 36 2.13 -8.69 -8.45
N HIS A 37 2.07 -9.79 -9.21
CA HIS A 37 3.04 -10.08 -10.28
C HIS A 37 2.98 -9.07 -11.43
N ALA A 38 1.78 -8.60 -11.80
CA ALA A 38 1.59 -7.64 -12.89
C ALA A 38 1.94 -6.18 -12.53
N SER A 39 2.19 -5.88 -11.26
CA SER A 39 2.58 -4.53 -10.81
C SER A 39 4.09 -4.40 -10.71
N SER A 40 4.74 -3.49 -11.45
CA SER A 40 6.17 -3.21 -11.30
C SER A 40 6.45 -2.07 -10.32
N LEU A 41 7.65 -2.00 -9.74
CA LEU A 41 8.05 -0.89 -8.89
C LEU A 41 8.05 0.45 -9.66
N GLY A 42 8.36 0.39 -10.96
CA GLY A 42 8.29 1.53 -11.88
C GLY A 42 6.88 2.12 -11.98
N ASP A 43 5.89 1.26 -12.20
CA ASP A 43 4.48 1.68 -12.31
C ASP A 43 3.99 2.29 -11.00
N LEU A 44 4.38 1.70 -9.86
CA LEU A 44 4.02 2.19 -8.53
C LEU A 44 4.64 3.56 -8.23
N MET A 45 5.89 3.78 -8.64
CA MET A 45 6.53 5.09 -8.51
C MET A 45 5.82 6.16 -9.35
N ALA A 46 5.49 5.82 -10.60
CA ALA A 46 4.77 6.71 -11.50
C ALA A 46 3.38 7.06 -10.94
N ALA A 47 2.64 6.06 -10.44
CA ALA A 47 1.32 6.26 -9.84
C ALA A 47 1.39 7.11 -8.56
N ALA A 48 2.36 6.87 -7.68
CA ALA A 48 2.52 7.60 -6.43
C ALA A 48 3.17 8.99 -6.58
N GLY A 49 3.72 9.31 -7.76
CA GLY A 49 4.43 10.55 -8.03
C GLY A 49 5.73 10.69 -7.24
N VAL A 50 6.45 9.58 -7.02
CA VAL A 50 7.67 9.53 -6.19
C VAL A 50 8.90 9.15 -7.01
N THR A 51 10.08 9.49 -6.50
CA THR A 51 11.36 9.06 -7.10
C THR A 51 11.79 7.70 -6.58
N GLY A 52 12.62 7.00 -7.35
CA GLY A 52 13.21 5.72 -6.92
C GLY A 52 14.01 5.82 -5.64
N GLY A 53 14.85 6.85 -5.46
CA GLY A 53 15.62 7.03 -4.23
C GLY A 53 14.74 7.16 -2.98
N ALA A 54 13.63 7.92 -3.07
CA ALA A 54 12.70 8.07 -1.96
C ALA A 54 11.91 6.79 -1.69
N LEU A 55 11.46 6.09 -2.74
CA LEU A 55 10.77 4.82 -2.57
C LEU A 55 11.70 3.76 -1.96
N HIS A 56 12.91 3.60 -2.49
CA HIS A 56 13.86 2.58 -2.01
C HIS A 56 14.30 2.81 -0.57
N HIS A 57 14.28 4.06 -0.09
CA HIS A 57 14.54 4.37 1.31
C HIS A 57 13.49 3.74 2.25
N HIS A 58 12.20 3.80 1.89
CA HIS A 58 11.12 3.22 2.69
C HIS A 58 10.89 1.73 2.38
N PHE A 59 11.03 1.35 1.10
CA PHE A 59 10.69 0.03 0.59
C PHE A 59 11.80 -0.45 -0.35
N PRO A 60 12.82 -1.14 0.18
CA PRO A 60 13.99 -1.51 -0.62
C PRO A 60 13.64 -2.48 -1.75
N THR A 61 12.55 -3.24 -1.62
CA THR A 61 12.07 -4.18 -2.64
C THR A 61 10.56 -4.12 -2.80
N LYS A 62 10.05 -4.56 -3.96
CA LYS A 62 8.61 -4.76 -4.18
C LYS A 62 7.99 -5.73 -3.15
N LYS A 63 8.74 -6.74 -2.71
CA LYS A 63 8.31 -7.65 -1.64
C LYS A 63 8.14 -6.92 -0.31
N ALA A 64 9.09 -6.06 0.06
CA ALA A 64 8.99 -5.25 1.27
C ALA A 64 7.77 -4.32 1.23
N LEU A 65 7.50 -3.69 0.08
CA LEU A 65 6.31 -2.88 -0.12
C LEU A 65 5.02 -3.71 0.02
N ALA A 66 4.95 -4.89 -0.59
CA ALA A 66 3.77 -5.75 -0.49
C ALA A 66 3.53 -6.26 0.93
N LEU A 67 4.58 -6.63 1.67
CA LEU A 67 4.46 -7.02 3.08
C LEU A 67 3.93 -5.87 3.93
N ALA A 68 4.42 -4.64 3.70
CA ALA A 68 3.90 -3.46 4.40
C ALA A 68 2.43 -3.17 4.07
N VAL A 69 2.01 -3.36 2.82
CA VAL A 69 0.57 -3.29 2.46
C VAL A 69 -0.24 -4.33 3.22
N ILE A 70 0.24 -5.58 3.29
CA ILE A 70 -0.44 -6.65 4.04
C ILE A 70 -0.57 -6.25 5.52
N GLU A 71 0.53 -5.83 6.14
CA GLU A 71 0.58 -5.47 7.56
C GLU A 71 -0.31 -4.27 7.90
N GLU A 72 -0.28 -3.22 7.08
CA GLU A 72 -0.91 -1.93 7.43
C GLU A 72 -2.30 -1.69 6.82
N ARG A 73 -2.70 -2.49 5.84
CA ARG A 73 -4.00 -2.32 5.14
C ARG A 73 -4.88 -3.54 5.22
N VAL A 74 -4.30 -4.74 5.31
CA VAL A 74 -5.05 -6.00 5.22
C VAL A 74 -5.16 -6.71 6.57
N ALA A 75 -4.10 -6.70 7.39
CA ALA A 75 -4.02 -7.52 8.60
C ALA A 75 -5.14 -7.25 9.59
N ALA A 76 -5.49 -5.99 9.84
CA ALA A 76 -6.58 -5.64 10.77
C ALA A 76 -7.95 -6.15 10.30
N ALA A 77 -8.22 -6.11 8.99
CA ALA A 77 -9.45 -6.64 8.43
C ALA A 77 -9.50 -8.17 8.57
N VAL A 78 -8.42 -8.86 8.18
CA VAL A 78 -8.31 -10.32 8.33
C VAL A 78 -8.45 -10.76 9.78
N GLU A 79 -7.81 -10.04 10.70
CA GLU A 79 -7.92 -10.31 12.13
C GLU A 79 -9.38 -10.21 12.59
N ALA A 80 -10.06 -9.11 12.26
CA ALA A 80 -11.43 -8.87 12.69
C ALA A 80 -12.46 -9.81 12.03
N THR A 81 -12.29 -10.15 10.75
CA THR A 81 -13.30 -10.89 9.98
C THR A 81 -13.07 -12.39 9.96
N TRP A 82 -11.81 -12.85 10.00
CA TRP A 82 -11.49 -14.26 9.80
C TRP A 82 -10.86 -14.91 11.03
N ILE A 83 -10.03 -14.19 11.79
CA ILE A 83 -9.26 -14.78 12.90
C ILE A 83 -10.03 -14.69 14.22
N ALA A 84 -10.42 -13.48 14.63
CA ALA A 84 -11.11 -13.24 15.90
C ALA A 84 -12.43 -14.05 16.05
N PRO A 85 -13.29 -14.17 15.02
CA PRO A 85 -14.51 -14.98 15.14
C PRO A 85 -14.22 -16.47 15.37
N VAL A 86 -13.18 -17.01 14.73
CA VAL A 86 -12.77 -18.40 14.90
C VAL A 86 -12.22 -18.66 16.30
N GLN A 87 -11.43 -17.73 16.84
CA GLN A 87 -10.87 -17.83 18.19
C GLN A 87 -11.94 -17.69 19.29
N ALA A 88 -12.96 -16.87 19.06
CA ALA A 88 -14.03 -16.64 20.02
C ALA A 88 -15.10 -17.75 20.04
N ALA A 89 -15.15 -18.61 19.03
CA ALA A 89 -16.17 -19.65 18.91
C ALA A 89 -15.98 -20.79 19.93
N GLY A 90 -17.09 -21.40 20.35
CA GLY A 90 -17.06 -22.55 21.27
C GLY A 90 -16.51 -23.83 20.64
N SER A 91 -16.35 -23.86 19.32
CA SER A 91 -15.73 -24.96 18.57
C SER A 91 -15.18 -24.50 17.22
N ALA A 92 -14.22 -25.24 16.66
CA ALA A 92 -13.68 -24.96 15.33
C ALA A 92 -14.76 -24.98 14.23
N ARG A 93 -15.75 -25.88 14.32
CA ARG A 93 -16.86 -25.96 13.36
C ARG A 93 -17.70 -24.68 13.37
N GLU A 94 -18.04 -24.20 14.55
CA GLU A 94 -18.83 -22.97 14.71
C GLU A 94 -18.06 -21.75 14.21
N GLY A 95 -16.77 -21.66 14.52
CA GLY A 95 -15.91 -20.57 14.07
C GLY A 95 -15.73 -20.51 12.55
N VAL A 96 -15.54 -21.65 11.89
CA VAL A 96 -15.49 -21.68 10.42
C VAL A 96 -16.83 -21.21 9.84
N ARG A 97 -17.95 -21.69 10.37
CA ARG A 97 -19.28 -21.31 9.87
C ARG A 97 -19.54 -19.82 9.98
N SER A 98 -19.21 -19.18 11.11
CA SER A 98 -19.46 -17.74 11.33
C SER A 98 -18.65 -16.81 10.43
N VAL A 99 -17.57 -17.31 9.80
CA VAL A 99 -16.76 -16.54 8.84
C VAL A 99 -17.32 -16.63 7.42
N PHE A 100 -17.98 -17.74 7.07
CA PHE A 100 -18.39 -18.04 5.69
C PHE A 100 -19.91 -17.97 5.45
N GLU A 101 -20.74 -17.94 6.50
CA GLU A 101 -22.21 -17.72 6.46
C GLU A 101 -22.57 -16.36 7.03
#